data_AF-A0A4Y2SAB8-F1
#
_entry.id   AF-A0A4Y2SAB8-F1
#
_cell.length_a   1.000
_cell.length_b   1.000
_cell.length_c   1.000
_cell.angle_alpha   90.00
_cell.angle_beta   90.00
_cell.angle_gamma   90.00
#
_symmetry.space_group_name_H-M   'P 1'
#
loop_
_entity.id
_entity.type
_entity.pdbx_description
1 polymer ?
#
loop_
_entity_poly.entity_id
_entity_poly.type
_entity_poly.pdbx_seq_one_letter_code
_entity_poly.pdbx_strand_id
1 'polypeptide(L)'
;MKETYEILKHMLSSIEYSKHSWHICADLKVIAVLVGLQAGNTKFFCFLCRWDSRDRKKHYIKKVWPKRQFLIPGVKNEENEPLVASEKFSCLHCTSN
;
A
#
# COMPACT_ATOMS: atom_id res chain seq x y z
N MET A 1 0.32 6.39 -19.87
CA MET A 1 -0.63 6.72 -18.78
C MET A 1 0.14 6.78 -17.48
N LYS A 2 -0.03 7.82 -16.64
CA LYS A 2 0.67 7.92 -15.34
C LYS A 2 -0.21 7.33 -14.24
N GLU A 3 0.38 6.56 -13.33
CA GLU A 3 -0.29 6.01 -12.15
C GLU A 3 -0.23 7.04 -11.02
N THR A 4 -1.09 8.05 -11.08
CA THR A 4 -1.23 9.06 -10.01
C THR A 4 -2.47 8.77 -9.18
N TYR A 5 -2.46 9.26 -7.94
CA TYR A 5 -3.58 9.13 -7.01
C TYR A 5 -4.90 9.62 -7.62
N GLU A 6 -4.90 10.80 -8.24
CA GLU A 6 -6.09 11.38 -8.86
C GLU A 6 -6.64 10.55 -10.03
N ILE A 7 -5.75 9.98 -10.86
CA ILE A 7 -6.16 9.13 -11.99
C ILE A 7 -6.83 7.85 -11.46
N LEU A 8 -6.23 7.20 -10.47
CA LEU A 8 -6.78 5.99 -9.87
C LEU A 8 -8.10 6.28 -9.14
N LYS A 9 -8.21 7.40 -8.43
CA LYS A 9 -9.45 7.86 -7.80
C LYS A 9 -10.57 8.04 -8.83
N HIS A 10 -10.27 8.71 -9.94
CA HIS A 10 -11.23 8.90 -11.01
C HIS A 10 -11.64 7.55 -11.64
N MET A 11 -10.70 6.65 -11.90
CA MET A 11 -10.99 5.32 -12.42
C MET A 11 -11.91 4.51 -11.50
N LEU A 12 -11.64 4.49 -10.19
CA LEU A 12 -12.47 3.80 -9.20
C LEU A 12 -13.89 4.37 -9.15
N SER A 13 -14.03 5.68 -9.33
CA SER A 13 -15.34 6.34 -9.44
C SER A 13 -16.08 5.93 -10.71
N SER A 14 -15.40 5.88 -11.85
CA SER A 14 -16.00 5.50 -13.14
C SER A 14 -16.53 4.06 -13.19
N ILE A 15 -15.93 3.14 -12.42
CA ILE A 15 -16.40 1.75 -12.30
C ILE A 15 -17.32 1.53 -11.10
N GLU A 16 -17.70 2.60 -10.39
CA GLU A 16 -18.55 2.57 -9.20
C GLU A 16 -18.07 1.55 -8.15
N TYR A 17 -16.76 1.52 -7.90
CA TYR A 17 -16.11 0.52 -7.05
C TYR A 17 -16.75 0.42 -5.66
N SER A 18 -17.24 1.53 -5.11
CA SER A 18 -17.93 1.58 -3.81
C SER A 18 -19.16 0.67 -3.73
N LYS A 19 -19.86 0.42 -4.85
CA LYS A 19 -21.02 -0.48 -4.89
C LYS A 19 -20.63 -1.95 -4.89
N HIS A 20 -19.51 -2.28 -5.51
CA HIS A 20 -19.13 -3.67 -5.78
C HIS A 20 -18.08 -4.22 -4.82
N SER A 21 -17.23 -3.37 -4.24
CA SER A 21 -16.24 -3.72 -3.22
C SER A 21 -15.36 -4.94 -3.59
N TRP A 22 -15.01 -5.06 -4.86
CA TRP A 22 -14.24 -6.19 -5.41
C TRP A 22 -12.83 -6.28 -4.82
N HIS A 23 -12.28 -7.49 -4.79
CA HIS A 23 -10.85 -7.66 -4.50
C HIS A 23 -10.00 -7.15 -5.67
N ILE A 24 -8.95 -6.39 -5.34
CA ILE A 24 -8.04 -5.78 -6.33
C ILE A 24 -6.73 -6.58 -6.32
N CYS A 25 -6.34 -7.07 -7.51
CA CYS A 25 -5.03 -7.64 -7.77
C CYS A 25 -4.27 -6.68 -8.69
N ALA A 26 -3.18 -6.10 -8.21
CA ALA A 26 -2.39 -5.12 -8.94
C ALA A 26 -0.91 -5.20 -8.55
N ASP A 27 -0.06 -4.52 -9.31
CA ASP A 27 1.34 -4.32 -8.97
C ASP A 27 1.49 -3.56 -7.64
N LEU A 28 2.60 -3.79 -6.94
CA LEU A 28 2.89 -3.17 -5.64
C LEU A 28 2.87 -1.64 -5.69
N LYS A 29 3.33 -1.03 -6.78
CA LYS A 29 3.32 0.42 -6.98
C LYS A 29 1.91 0.96 -7.04
N VAL A 30 1.00 0.28 -7.75
CA VAL A 30 -0.42 0.67 -7.83
C VAL A 30 -1.09 0.51 -6.46
N ILE A 31 -0.84 -0.61 -5.78
CA ILE A 31 -1.35 -0.84 -4.42
C ILE A 31 -0.86 0.27 -3.48
N ALA A 32 0.41 0.66 -3.56
CA ALA A 32 0.98 1.74 -2.75
C ALA A 32 0.23 3.07 -2.96
N VAL A 33 -0.08 3.44 -4.21
CA VAL A 33 -0.86 4.66 -4.48
C VAL A 33 -2.29 4.52 -3.96
N LEU A 34 -2.93 3.35 -4.11
CA LEU A 34 -4.30 3.11 -3.64
C LEU A 34 -4.42 3.13 -2.11
N VAL A 35 -3.40 2.68 -1.38
CA VAL A 35 -3.36 2.79 0.09
C VAL A 35 -2.85 4.15 0.58
N GLY A 36 -2.53 5.07 -0.32
CA GLY A 36 -2.07 6.42 0.01
C GLY A 36 -0.60 6.51 0.46
N LEU A 37 0.22 5.50 0.15
CA LEU A 37 1.67 5.57 0.38
C LEU A 37 2.35 6.44 -0.68
N GLN A 38 3.37 7.17 -0.25
CA GLN A 38 4.22 7.98 -1.11
C GLN A 38 4.88 7.10 -2.18
N ALA A 39 4.73 7.51 -3.43
CA ALA A 39 5.32 6.82 -4.58
C ALA A 39 6.86 6.92 -4.56
N GLY A 40 7.53 5.85 -5.00
CA GLY A 40 8.99 5.80 -5.16
C GLY A 40 9.68 4.87 -4.16
N ASN A 41 11.01 4.92 -4.12
CA ASN A 41 11.83 4.06 -3.25
C ASN A 41 11.93 4.65 -1.83
N THR A 42 10.80 4.59 -1.12
CA THR A 42 10.68 5.12 0.24
C THR A 42 11.17 4.10 1.29
N LYS A 43 11.52 4.61 2.47
CA LYS A 43 12.07 3.79 3.57
C LYS A 43 11.08 2.72 4.06
N PHE A 44 9.78 3.02 4.04
CA PHE A 44 8.71 2.14 4.51
C PHE A 44 7.67 1.93 3.40
N PHE A 45 8.05 1.23 2.34
CA PHE A 45 7.19 1.03 1.17
C PHE A 45 6.15 -0.08 1.35
N CYS A 46 6.31 -0.97 2.33
CA CYS A 46 5.38 -2.07 2.55
C CYS A 46 4.08 -1.56 3.19
N PHE A 47 2.94 -1.92 2.59
CA PHE A 47 1.61 -1.56 3.09
C PHE A 47 1.12 -2.48 4.21
N LEU A 48 1.63 -3.72 4.30
CA LEU A 48 1.23 -4.70 5.33
C LEU A 48 2.02 -4.55 6.63
N CYS A 49 3.30 -4.20 6.55
CA CYS A 49 4.19 -4.13 7.70
C CYS A 49 5.13 -2.93 7.63
N ARG A 50 5.64 -2.52 8.79
CA ARG A 50 6.59 -1.41 8.94
C ARG A 50 8.02 -1.90 8.70
N TRP A 51 8.23 -2.52 7.54
CA TRP A 51 9.55 -2.97 7.13
C TRP A 51 10.42 -1.79 6.68
N ASP A 52 11.61 -1.66 7.27
CA ASP A 52 12.59 -0.64 6.92
C ASP A 52 13.52 -1.18 5.81
N SER A 53 13.32 -0.72 4.58
CA SER A 53 14.11 -1.15 3.42
C SER A 53 15.59 -0.75 3.52
N ARG A 54 15.91 0.21 4.40
CA ARG A 54 17.26 0.74 4.61
C ARG A 54 17.99 0.08 5.78
N ASP A 55 17.30 -0.68 6.64
CA ASP A 55 17.92 -1.38 7.78
C ASP A 55 18.64 -2.66 7.33
N ARG A 56 19.88 -2.50 6.84
CA ARG A 56 20.76 -3.60 6.41
C ARG A 56 21.11 -4.58 7.53
N LYS A 57 21.11 -4.15 8.79
CA LYS A 57 21.55 -4.96 9.94
C LYS A 57 20.46 -5.93 10.37
N LYS A 58 19.22 -5.46 10.47
CA LYS A 58 18.10 -6.29 10.93
C LYS A 58 17.38 -7.02 9.80
N HIS A 59 17.68 -6.68 8.53
CA HIS A 59 17.06 -7.28 7.34
C HIS A 59 16.99 -8.81 7.41
N TYR A 60 18.11 -9.47 7.71
CA TYR A 60 18.21 -10.93 7.68
C TYR A 60 18.00 -11.60 9.05
N ILE A 61 17.88 -10.80 10.11
CA ILE A 61 17.72 -11.31 11.49
C ILE A 61 16.24 -11.26 11.88
N LYS A 62 15.54 -10.19 11.50
CA LYS A 62 14.15 -9.96 11.88
C LYS A 62 13.20 -10.49 10.82
N LYS A 63 12.61 -11.66 11.11
CA LYS A 63 11.59 -12.28 10.24
C LYS A 63 10.23 -11.61 10.35
N VAL A 64 9.84 -11.21 11.56
CA VAL A 64 8.51 -10.64 11.83
C VAL A 64 8.63 -9.12 12.02
N TRP A 65 8.01 -8.36 11.13
CA TRP A 65 7.94 -6.90 11.21
C TRP A 65 6.59 -6.46 11.78
N PRO A 66 6.53 -5.35 12.55
CA PRO A 66 5.28 -4.89 13.12
C PRO A 66 4.27 -4.59 12.00
N LYS A 67 3.05 -5.13 12.13
CA LYS A 67 1.95 -4.82 11.21
C LYS A 67 1.72 -3.30 11.14
N ARG A 68 1.33 -2.83 9.97
CA ARG A 68 0.90 -1.44 9.77
C ARG A 68 -0.59 -1.39 10.12
N GLN A 69 -0.92 -0.87 11.30
CA GLN A 69 -2.30 -0.81 11.79
C GLN A 69 -3.02 0.46 11.35
N PHE A 70 -2.28 1.56 11.15
CA PHE A 70 -2.85 2.85 10.78
C PHE A 70 -2.05 3.44 9.63
N LEU A 71 -2.77 3.87 8.59
CA LEU A 71 -2.26 4.71 7.52
C LEU A 71 -2.65 6.15 7.86
N ILE A 72 -1.90 6.78 8.75
CA ILE A 72 -2.16 8.18 9.16
C ILE A 72 -1.40 9.08 8.20
N PRO A 73 -2.07 9.92 7.38
CA PRO A 73 -1.38 10.86 6.50
C PRO A 73 -0.36 11.72 7.26
N GLY A 74 0.84 11.88 6.70
CA GLY A 74 1.96 12.62 7.29
C GLY A 74 2.87 11.81 8.22
N VAL A 75 2.51 10.56 8.56
CA VAL A 75 3.37 9.65 9.35
C VAL A 75 3.99 8.62 8.41
N LYS A 76 5.28 8.30 8.54
CA LYS A 76 5.95 7.11 7.93
C LYS A 76 5.73 6.85 6.41
N ASN A 77 5.63 7.92 5.61
CA ASN A 77 5.46 7.92 4.15
C ASN A 77 4.01 7.70 3.67
N GLU A 78 3.03 7.87 4.53
CA GLU A 78 1.62 8.01 4.15
C GLU A 78 1.38 9.46 3.70
N GLU A 79 1.02 9.67 2.43
CA GLU A 79 0.83 11.00 1.85
C GLU A 79 -0.65 11.34 1.69
N ASN A 80 -1.47 10.34 1.35
CA ASN A 80 -2.90 10.50 1.07
C ASN A 80 -3.74 9.55 1.91
N GLU A 81 -5.04 9.84 2.02
CA GLU A 81 -5.99 8.87 2.55
C GLU A 81 -6.11 7.65 1.62
N PRO A 82 -6.29 6.44 2.18
CA PRO A 82 -6.46 5.24 1.36
C PRO A 82 -7.76 5.31 0.56
N LEU A 83 -7.67 5.12 -0.76
CA LEU A 83 -8.83 5.02 -1.67
C LEU A 83 -9.59 3.70 -1.50
N VAL A 84 -8.88 2.65 -1.08
CA VAL A 84 -9.40 1.30 -0.89
C VAL A 84 -8.80 0.71 0.38
N ALA A 85 -9.64 0.01 1.16
CA ALA A 85 -9.20 -0.65 2.38
C ALA A 85 -8.10 -1.69 2.09
N SER A 86 -7.08 -1.74 2.94
CA SER A 86 -5.92 -2.63 2.74
C SER A 86 -6.27 -4.13 2.64
N GLU A 87 -7.40 -4.53 3.24
CA GLU A 87 -7.94 -5.89 3.27
C GLU A 87 -8.47 -6.35 1.90
N LYS A 88 -8.72 -5.42 0.98
CA LYS A 88 -9.25 -5.71 -0.36
C LYS A 88 -8.15 -6.05 -1.37
N PHE A 89 -6.88 -5.96 -0.99
CA PHE A 89 -5.76 -6.31 -1.86
C PHE A 89 -5.33 -7.76 -1.66
N SER A 90 -5.32 -8.52 -2.75
CA SER A 90 -4.68 -9.84 -2.79
C SER A 90 -3.25 -9.68 -3.32
N CYS A 91 -2.26 -9.63 -2.43
CA CYS A 91 -0.86 -9.66 -2.86
C CYS A 91 -0.36 -11.11 -2.83
N LEU A 92 -0.20 -11.72 -4.01
CA LEU A 92 0.28 -13.11 -4.16
C LEU A 92 1.65 -13.36 -3.52
N HIS A 93 2.44 -12.30 -3.28
CA HIS A 93 3.79 -12.39 -2.69
C HIS A 93 3.87 -11.99 -1.22
N CYS A 94 2.74 -11.71 -0.56
CA CYS A 94 2.73 -11.33 0.84
C CYS A 94 1.82 -12.26 1.65
N THR A 95 2.14 -13.55 1.68
CA THR A 95 1.58 -14.43 2.70
C THR A 95 2.14 -14.02 4.06
N SER A 96 1.24 -13.60 4.96
CA SER A 96 1.56 -13.39 6.37
C SER A 96 1.83 -14.75 6.99
N ASN A 97 3.10 -15.12 7.14
CA ASN A 97 3.54 -16.15 8.08
C ASN A 97 3.71 -15.56 9.47
#